data_AF-A0A317Z345-F1
#
_entry.id   AF-A0A317Z345-F1
#
_cell.length_a   1.000
_cell.length_b   1.000
_cell.length_c   1.000
_cell.angle_alpha   90.00
_cell.angle_beta   90.00
_cell.angle_gamma   90.00
#
_symmetry.space_group_name_H-M   'P 1'
#
loop_
_entity.id
_entity.type
_entity.pdbx_description
1 polymer ?
#
loop_
_entity_poly.entity_id
_entity_poly.type
_entity_poly.pdbx_seq_one_letter_code
_entity_poly.pdbx_strand_id
1 'polypeptide(L)'
;NRKTFVSQLRSNVKRALMPLKGYEVKANRDRMYIQLEPEADIEEMMTRISKVFGVHSISPVLKLEKSMDAVYEHARLFAQNYEAGDSFKIEVKRSDKNFEYETFAIQRMVGG
;
A
#
# COMPACT_ATOMS: atom_id res chain seq x y z
N ASN A 1 12.76 15.84 -17.56
CA ASN A 1 11.28 15.81 -17.44
C ASN A 1 10.76 14.92 -16.31
N ARG A 2 11.17 13.63 -16.21
CA ARG A 2 10.65 12.73 -15.16
C ARG A 2 10.86 13.21 -13.71
N LYS A 3 12.07 13.66 -13.35
CA LYS A 3 12.36 14.18 -11.99
C LYS A 3 11.45 15.37 -11.63
N THR A 4 11.26 16.29 -12.59
CA THR A 4 10.38 17.46 -12.45
C THR A 4 8.94 17.04 -12.23
N PHE A 5 8.44 16.07 -13.00
CA PHE A 5 7.09 15.51 -12.82
C PHE A 5 6.90 14.92 -11.42
N VAL A 6 7.82 14.05 -10.97
CA VAL A 6 7.73 13.42 -9.63
C VAL A 6 7.78 14.46 -8.52
N SER A 7 8.62 15.49 -8.65
CA SER A 7 8.71 16.59 -7.69
C SER A 7 7.40 17.39 -7.62
N GLN A 8 6.82 17.72 -8.78
CA GLN A 8 5.55 18.45 -8.84
C GLN A 8 4.39 17.62 -8.28
N LEU A 9 4.31 16.33 -8.63
CA LEU A 9 3.30 15.41 -8.10
C LEU A 9 3.38 15.33 -6.57
N ARG A 10 4.60 15.23 -6.01
CA ARG A 10 4.82 15.26 -4.56
C ARG A 10 4.32 16.55 -3.93
N SER A 11 4.60 17.70 -4.55
CA SER A 11 4.13 19.00 -4.06
C SER A 11 2.60 19.09 -4.06
N ASN A 12 1.96 18.61 -5.13
CA ASN A 12 0.51 18.60 -5.26
C ASN A 12 -0.16 17.69 -4.23
N VAL A 13 0.38 16.47 -4.02
CA VAL A 13 -0.10 15.54 -2.99
C VAL A 13 0.02 16.15 -1.60
N LYS A 14 1.17 16.75 -1.27
CA LYS A 14 1.34 17.44 0.02
C LYS A 14 0.33 18.57 0.22
N ARG A 15 0.05 19.33 -0.83
CA ARG A 15 -0.94 20.42 -0.78
C ARG A 15 -2.36 19.89 -0.58
N ALA A 16 -2.74 18.82 -1.29
CA ALA A 16 -4.05 18.20 -1.15
C ALA A 16 -4.28 17.68 0.27
N LEU A 17 -3.23 17.19 0.93
CA LEU A 17 -3.30 16.67 2.29
C LEU A 17 -3.29 17.77 3.37
N MET A 18 -3.09 19.05 3.05
CA MET A 18 -3.24 20.11 4.06
C MET A 18 -4.72 20.40 4.34
N PRO A 19 -5.14 20.64 5.60
CA PRO A 19 -4.33 20.74 6.81
C PRO A 19 -4.24 19.44 7.64
N LEU A 20 -4.54 18.28 7.05
CA LEU A 20 -4.54 16.99 7.75
C LEU A 20 -3.19 16.73 8.44
N LYS A 21 -3.21 15.89 9.47
CA LYS A 21 -2.05 15.55 10.32
C LYS A 21 -1.84 14.04 10.35
N GLY A 22 -0.74 13.61 10.97
CA GLY A 22 -0.42 12.20 11.12
C GLY A 22 0.02 11.51 9.83
N TYR A 23 0.67 12.24 8.91
CA TYR A 23 1.22 11.63 7.69
C TYR A 23 2.64 12.10 7.36
N GLU A 24 3.43 11.20 6.78
CA GLU A 24 4.77 11.46 6.26
C GLU A 24 4.89 11.00 4.80
N VAL A 25 5.18 11.93 3.88
CA VAL A 25 5.31 11.63 2.45
C VAL A 25 6.75 11.27 2.07
N LYS A 26 6.99 9.97 1.83
CA LYS A 26 8.23 9.37 1.34
C LYS A 26 8.15 9.10 -0.16
N ALA A 27 8.83 9.91 -0.97
CA ALA A 27 8.86 9.73 -2.42
C ALA A 27 10.16 9.04 -2.86
N ASN A 28 10.03 7.89 -3.50
CA ASN A 28 11.11 7.23 -4.24
C ASN A 28 11.04 7.61 -5.73
N ARG A 29 12.03 7.19 -6.54
CA ARG A 29 12.06 7.52 -7.98
C ARG A 29 10.83 7.05 -8.74
N ASP A 30 10.22 5.93 -8.33
CA ASP A 30 9.17 5.25 -9.08
C ASP A 30 7.81 5.21 -8.37
N ARG A 31 7.79 5.34 -7.04
CA ARG A 31 6.56 5.26 -6.22
C ARG A 31 6.62 6.25 -5.06
N MET A 32 5.46 6.74 -4.64
CA MET A 32 5.29 7.56 -3.44
C MET A 32 4.60 6.72 -2.36
N TYR A 33 5.20 6.69 -1.18
CA TYR A 33 4.64 6.10 0.02
C TYR A 33 4.24 7.21 0.98
N ILE A 34 3.07 7.04 1.59
CA ILE A 34 2.58 7.94 2.62
C ILE A 34 2.46 7.08 3.87
N GLN A 35 3.32 7.34 4.84
CA GLN A 35 3.27 6.67 6.13
C GLN A 35 2.26 7.41 7.01
N LEU A 36 1.41 6.66 7.70
CA LEU A 36 0.33 7.19 8.51
C LEU A 36 0.57 6.86 9.98
N GLU A 37 0.23 7.80 10.86
CA GLU A 37 0.07 7.57 12.29
C GLU A 37 -1.27 6.85 12.56
N PRO A 38 -1.42 6.12 13.69
CA PRO A 38 -2.64 5.34 13.97
C PRO A 38 -3.93 6.14 13.94
N GLU A 39 -3.89 7.42 14.32
CA GLU A 39 -5.04 8.32 14.41
C GLU A 39 -5.30 9.10 13.11
N ALA A 40 -4.54 8.84 12.05
CA ALA A 40 -4.68 9.53 10.77
C ALA A 40 -5.95 9.08 10.02
N ASP A 41 -6.69 10.06 9.48
CA ASP A 41 -7.88 9.80 8.67
C ASP A 41 -7.52 9.34 7.25
N ILE A 42 -7.29 8.04 7.10
CA ILE A 42 -6.87 7.43 5.82
C ILE A 42 -7.90 7.64 4.70
N GLU A 43 -9.20 7.57 5.01
CA GLU A 43 -10.28 7.66 4.03
C GLU A 43 -10.34 9.07 3.40
N GLU A 44 -10.26 10.11 4.24
CA GLU A 44 -10.20 11.48 3.76
C GLU A 44 -8.91 11.73 2.95
N MET A 45 -7.77 11.19 3.41
CA MET A 45 -6.51 11.30 2.66
C MET A 45 -6.61 10.66 1.28
N MET A 46 -7.13 9.43 1.17
CA MET A 46 -7.32 8.74 -0.11
C MET A 46 -8.25 9.53 -1.04
N THR A 47 -9.36 10.04 -0.50
CA THR A 47 -10.33 10.86 -1.24
C THR A 47 -9.73 12.14 -1.79
N ARG A 48 -8.80 12.77 -1.07
CA ARG A 48 -8.10 13.98 -1.56
C ARG A 48 -7.03 13.65 -2.59
N ILE A 49 -6.25 12.60 -2.37
CA ILE A 49 -5.17 12.21 -3.28
C ILE A 49 -5.74 11.74 -4.63
N SER A 50 -6.90 11.07 -4.65
CA SER A 50 -7.52 10.60 -5.90
C SER A 50 -7.88 11.73 -6.87
N LYS A 51 -8.06 12.95 -6.35
CA LYS A 51 -8.34 14.17 -7.12
C LYS A 51 -7.07 14.86 -7.64
N VAL A 52 -5.87 14.40 -7.26
CA VAL A 52 -4.60 14.99 -7.68
C VAL A 52 -4.23 14.49 -9.07
N PHE A 53 -4.20 15.40 -10.05
CA PHE A 53 -3.74 15.09 -11.41
C PHE A 53 -2.32 14.50 -11.43
N GLY A 54 -2.16 13.42 -12.21
CA GLY A 54 -0.92 12.67 -12.31
C GLY A 54 -0.83 11.46 -11.37
N VAL A 55 -1.78 11.32 -10.42
CA VAL A 55 -1.97 10.07 -9.68
C VAL A 55 -2.77 9.10 -10.55
N HIS A 56 -2.22 7.92 -10.82
CA HIS A 56 -2.91 6.88 -11.58
C HIS A 56 -3.74 5.96 -10.68
N SER A 57 -3.19 5.58 -9.52
CA SER A 57 -3.83 4.66 -8.59
C SER A 57 -3.28 4.88 -7.18
N ILE A 58 -4.13 4.64 -6.18
CA ILE A 58 -3.80 4.70 -4.75
C ILE A 58 -4.27 3.39 -4.14
N SER A 59 -3.50 2.85 -3.22
CA SER A 59 -3.89 1.63 -2.50
C SER A 59 -3.45 1.74 -1.05
N PRO A 60 -4.36 1.53 -0.08
CA PRO A 60 -3.95 1.38 1.31
C PRO A 60 -3.09 0.12 1.44
N VAL A 61 -2.00 0.22 2.19
CA VAL A 61 -1.05 -0.89 2.36
C VAL A 61 -0.67 -1.04 3.82
N LEU A 62 -0.55 -2.28 4.28
CA LEU A 62 0.02 -2.60 5.59
C LEU A 62 1.48 -2.96 5.44
N LYS A 63 2.33 -2.34 6.26
CA LYS A 63 3.75 -2.71 6.36
C LYS A 63 3.90 -3.73 7.48
N LEU A 64 4.27 -4.94 7.12
CA LEU A 64 4.41 -6.06 8.05
C LEU A 64 5.87 -6.40 8.30
N GLU A 65 6.11 -7.15 9.37
CA GLU A 65 7.39 -7.84 9.54
C GLU A 65 7.61 -8.84 8.40
N LYS A 66 8.89 -9.06 8.07
CA LYS A 66 9.29 -9.92 6.97
C LYS A 66 9.33 -11.40 7.41
N SER A 67 8.22 -11.89 7.94
CA SER A 67 8.03 -13.28 8.36
C SER A 67 6.77 -13.85 7.72
N MET A 68 6.74 -15.17 7.50
CA MET A 68 5.54 -15.82 6.99
C MET A 68 4.40 -15.76 8.00
N ASP A 69 4.69 -15.86 9.29
CA ASP A 69 3.67 -15.77 10.36
C ASP A 69 2.92 -14.44 10.31
N ALA A 70 3.63 -13.31 10.17
CA ALA A 70 2.99 -12.00 10.04
C ALA A 70 2.11 -11.92 8.78
N VAL A 71 2.57 -12.48 7.66
CA VAL A 71 1.79 -12.52 6.41
C VAL A 71 0.52 -13.33 6.60
N TYR A 72 0.60 -14.49 7.25
CA TYR A 72 -0.53 -15.39 7.50
C TYR A 72 -1.60 -14.76 8.40
N GLU A 73 -1.19 -14.22 9.54
CA GLU A 73 -2.10 -13.57 10.49
C GLU A 73 -2.89 -12.45 9.81
N HIS A 74 -2.20 -11.57 9.07
CA HIS A 74 -2.88 -10.47 8.40
C HIS A 74 -3.72 -10.92 7.20
N ALA A 75 -3.28 -11.91 6.42
CA ALA A 75 -4.09 -12.45 5.34
C ALA A 75 -5.40 -13.06 5.86
N ARG A 76 -5.35 -13.76 6.99
CA ARG A 76 -6.54 -14.31 7.66
C ARG A 76 -7.48 -13.21 8.12
N LEU A 77 -6.96 -12.13 8.71
CA LEU A 77 -7.78 -10.96 9.09
C LEU A 77 -8.45 -10.32 7.88
N PHE A 78 -7.77 -10.22 6.74
CA PHE A 78 -8.40 -9.75 5.50
C PHE A 78 -9.48 -10.71 5.00
N ALA A 79 -9.22 -12.01 5.03
CA ALA A 79 -10.16 -13.05 4.59
C ALA A 79 -11.48 -13.04 5.41
N GLN A 80 -11.41 -12.70 6.70
CA GLN A 80 -12.60 -12.57 7.57
C GLN A 80 -13.59 -11.48 7.13
N ASN A 81 -13.16 -10.53 6.29
CA ASN A 81 -14.04 -9.48 5.78
C ASN A 81 -14.82 -9.90 4.52
N TYR A 82 -14.63 -11.14 4.02
CA TYR A 82 -15.35 -11.68 2.86
C TYR A 82 -16.47 -12.62 3.31
N GLU A 83 -17.54 -12.67 2.52
CA GLU A 83 -18.70 -13.52 2.80
C GLU A 83 -18.52 -14.93 2.20
N ALA A 84 -19.32 -15.89 2.70
CA ALA A 84 -19.32 -17.24 2.16
C ALA A 84 -19.81 -17.25 0.70
N GLY A 85 -18.93 -17.61 -0.22
CA GLY A 85 -19.19 -17.60 -1.67
C GLY A 85 -18.33 -16.58 -2.43
N ASP A 86 -17.69 -15.65 -1.74
CA ASP A 86 -16.73 -14.73 -2.36
C ASP A 86 -15.48 -15.49 -2.84
N SER A 87 -15.02 -15.14 -4.03
CA SER A 87 -13.73 -15.58 -4.54
C SER A 87 -12.70 -14.48 -4.37
N PHE A 88 -11.53 -14.81 -3.86
CA PHE A 88 -10.40 -13.89 -3.79
C PHE A 88 -9.19 -14.46 -4.54
N LYS A 89 -8.24 -13.59 -4.86
CA LYS A 89 -6.96 -13.96 -5.45
C LYS A 89 -5.83 -13.32 -4.67
N ILE A 90 -4.80 -14.10 -4.35
CA ILE A 90 -3.56 -13.60 -3.76
C ILE A 90 -2.53 -13.38 -4.86
N GLU A 91 -2.03 -12.15 -4.95
CA GLU A 91 -0.91 -11.80 -5.83
C GLU A 91 0.30 -11.42 -4.99
N VAL A 92 1.39 -12.17 -5.15
CA VAL A 92 2.65 -11.91 -4.44
C VAL A 92 3.67 -11.32 -5.41
N LYS A 93 4.28 -10.20 -5.04
CA LYS A 93 5.37 -9.57 -5.80
C LYS A 93 6.60 -9.45 -4.90
N ARG A 94 7.65 -10.23 -5.20
CA ARG A 94 8.92 -10.20 -4.47
C ARG A 94 9.85 -9.14 -5.09
N SER A 95 10.00 -8.00 -4.41
CA SER A 95 11.06 -7.04 -4.74
C SER A 95 12.43 -7.52 -4.26
N ASP A 96 12.47 -8.27 -3.17
CA ASP A 96 13.66 -8.94 -2.65
C ASP A 96 13.65 -10.42 -3.04
N LYS A 97 14.62 -10.82 -3.87
CA LYS A 97 14.78 -12.18 -4.36
C LYS A 97 15.50 -13.11 -3.37
N ASN A 98 16.06 -12.56 -2.30
CA ASN A 98 16.75 -13.33 -1.26
C ASN A 98 15.79 -13.81 -0.15
N PHE A 99 14.49 -13.52 -0.25
CA PHE A 99 13.52 -14.04 0.72
C PHE A 99 13.41 -15.56 0.60
N GLU A 100 13.26 -16.25 1.73
CA GLU A 100 13.32 -17.72 1.83
C GLU A 100 12.36 -18.45 0.87
N TYR A 101 11.16 -17.88 0.65
CA TYR A 101 10.13 -18.51 -0.17
C TYR A 101 9.96 -17.83 -1.53
N GLU A 102 9.77 -18.66 -2.55
CA GLU A 102 9.41 -18.24 -3.90
C GLU A 102 7.94 -17.79 -4.00
N THR A 103 7.62 -16.97 -5.00
CA THR A 103 6.29 -16.36 -5.19
C THR A 103 5.15 -17.38 -5.15
N PHE A 104 5.27 -18.48 -5.91
CA PHE A 104 4.25 -19.53 -5.96
C PHE A 104 4.11 -20.29 -4.64
N ALA A 105 5.21 -20.47 -3.90
CA ALA A 105 5.18 -21.09 -2.59
C ALA A 105 4.37 -20.21 -1.61
N ILE A 106 4.63 -18.90 -1.59
CA ILE A 106 3.89 -17.94 -0.76
C ILE A 106 2.40 -17.93 -1.13
N GLN A 107 2.06 -17.91 -2.41
CA GLN A 107 0.66 -17.92 -2.84
C GLN A 107 -0.09 -19.17 -2.39
N ARG A 108 0.53 -20.35 -2.53
CA ARG A 108 -0.08 -21.62 -2.08
C ARG A 108 -0.19 -21.67 -0.56
N MET A 109 0.82 -21.14 0.13
CA MET A 109 0.84 -21.06 1.58
C MET A 109 -0.31 -20.20 2.12
N VAL A 110 -0.47 -18.99 1.61
CA VAL A 110 -1.42 -18.01 2.15
C VAL A 110 -2.86 -18.23 1.63
N GLY A 111 -3.03 -18.77 0.42
CA GLY A 111 -4.34 -18.95 -0.20
C GLY A 111 -4.93 -20.35 -0.05
N GLY A 112 -4.17 -21.29 0.53
CA GLY A 112 -4.57 -22.69 0.75
C GLY A 112 -5.29 -22.92 2.07
#